data_AF-A0AAE3Y9L8-F1
#
_entry.id   AF-A0AAE3Y9L8-F1
#
_cell.length_a   1.000
_cell.length_b   1.000
_cell.length_c   1.000
_cell.angle_alpha   90.00
_cell.angle_beta   90.00
_cell.angle_gamma   90.00
#
_symmetry.space_group_name_H-M   'P 1'
#
loop_
_entity.id
_entity.type
_entity.pdbx_description
1 polymer ?
#
loop_
_entity_poly.entity_id
_entity_poly.type
_entity_poly.pdbx_seq_one_letter_code
_entity_poly.pdbx_strand_id
1 'polypeptide(L)'
;MKRKLRKILIHNMEYLYSVTDKYHAGTETNTLTVKIFLSGQKQTPLLIEFLTSDDYFMGQPLNSGINLMNTVRDSIENININEPKYIQQLIVKGREKGWSGKNKMEKQNGLDYLSELGYEIDSLKPK
;
A
#
# COMPACT_ATOMS: atom_id res chain seq x y z
N MET A 1 18.15 -3.94 -11.48
CA MET A 1 18.41 -2.55 -11.02
C MET A 1 17.94 -2.42 -9.57
N LYS A 2 18.78 -1.92 -8.64
CA LYS A 2 18.37 -1.75 -7.23
C LYS A 2 17.38 -0.59 -7.14
N ARG A 3 16.09 -0.86 -6.85
CA ARG A 3 15.07 0.21 -6.74
C ARG A 3 15.48 1.17 -5.61
N LYS A 4 15.62 2.46 -5.93
CA LYS A 4 15.95 3.51 -4.97
C LYS A 4 14.75 3.73 -4.04
N LEU A 5 15.00 3.72 -2.73
CA LEU A 5 13.95 4.06 -1.75
C LEU A 5 13.56 5.53 -1.92
N ARG A 6 12.26 5.79 -1.97
CA ARG A 6 11.66 7.13 -1.92
C ARG A 6 11.63 7.61 -0.46
N LYS A 7 11.65 8.92 -0.24
CA LYS A 7 11.62 9.53 1.10
C LYS A 7 10.27 10.22 1.34
N ILE A 8 9.78 10.18 2.57
CA ILE A 8 8.64 10.98 3.02
C ILE A 8 8.82 11.40 4.48
N LEU A 9 8.42 12.63 4.83
CA LEU A 9 8.49 13.18 6.18
C LEU A 9 7.07 13.23 6.76
N ILE A 10 6.85 12.61 7.92
CA ILE A 10 5.55 12.59 8.60
C ILE A 10 5.79 12.88 10.08
N HIS A 11 5.19 13.95 10.61
CA HIS A 11 5.35 14.38 12.01
C HIS A 11 6.83 14.42 12.46
N ASN A 12 7.69 15.06 11.67
CA ASN A 12 9.15 15.18 11.89
C ASN A 12 9.92 13.85 11.90
N MET A 13 9.31 12.72 11.52
CA MET A 13 9.99 11.45 11.32
C MET A 13 10.21 11.20 9.83
N GLU A 14 11.46 10.89 9.46
CA GLU A 14 11.82 10.50 8.09
C GLU A 14 11.52 9.02 7.89
N TYR A 15 10.79 8.70 6.81
CA TYR A 15 10.52 7.35 6.36
C TYR A 15 11.11 7.12 4.97
N LEU A 16 11.55 5.88 4.73
CA LEU A 16 12.01 5.41 3.44
C LEU A 16 11.06 4.33 2.95
N TYR A 17 10.66 4.35 1.68
CA TYR A 17 9.74 3.34 1.16
C TYR A 17 10.02 2.93 -0.28
N SER A 18 9.51 1.76 -0.64
CA SER A 18 9.44 1.27 -2.03
C SER A 18 8.07 0.66 -2.29
N VAL A 19 7.63 0.80 -3.54
CA VAL A 19 6.45 0.11 -4.09
C VAL A 19 6.95 -0.85 -5.17
N THR A 20 6.54 -2.11 -5.09
CA THR A 20 6.89 -3.16 -6.06
C THR A 20 5.68 -4.00 -6.39
N ASP A 21 5.48 -4.28 -7.65
CA ASP A 21 4.43 -5.13 -8.18
C ASP A 21 5.02 -6.50 -8.57
N LYS A 22 4.20 -7.54 -8.48
CA LYS A 22 4.51 -8.88 -8.94
C LYS A 22 3.25 -9.53 -9.49
N TYR A 23 3.24 -9.76 -10.80
CA TYR A 23 2.23 -10.58 -11.47
C TYR A 23 2.43 -12.06 -11.15
N HIS A 24 1.34 -12.78 -10.91
CA HIS A 24 1.31 -14.22 -10.65
C HIS A 24 0.69 -14.96 -11.83
N ALA A 25 1.53 -15.37 -12.78
CA ALA A 25 1.12 -16.09 -13.97
C ALA A 25 0.27 -17.33 -13.64
N GLY A 26 -0.81 -17.52 -14.38
CA GLY A 26 -1.74 -18.64 -14.19
C GLY A 26 -2.80 -18.44 -13.10
N THR A 27 -2.81 -17.30 -12.42
CA THR A 27 -3.83 -16.98 -11.40
C THR A 27 -4.60 -15.68 -11.68
N GLU A 28 -4.23 -14.92 -12.72
CA GLU A 28 -4.81 -13.59 -13.00
C GLU A 28 -4.77 -12.64 -11.79
N THR A 29 -3.79 -12.83 -10.90
CA THR A 29 -3.59 -11.98 -9.73
C THR A 29 -2.27 -11.25 -9.77
N ASN A 30 -2.24 -10.12 -9.06
CA ASN A 30 -1.06 -9.30 -8.91
C ASN A 30 -0.92 -8.86 -7.45
N THR A 31 0.30 -8.87 -6.93
CA THR A 31 0.60 -8.33 -5.61
C THR A 31 1.39 -7.04 -5.72
N LEU A 32 0.80 -5.94 -5.26
CA LEU A 32 1.52 -4.71 -4.97
C LEU A 32 2.05 -4.77 -3.53
N THR A 33 3.36 -4.67 -3.36
CA THR A 33 4.03 -4.65 -2.06
C THR A 33 4.54 -3.24 -1.77
N VAL A 34 4.06 -2.67 -0.67
CA VAL A 34 4.61 -1.45 -0.07
C VAL A 34 5.50 -1.85 1.08
N LYS A 35 6.77 -1.46 1.00
CA LYS A 35 7.77 -1.70 2.05
C LYS A 35 8.25 -0.39 2.60
N ILE A 36 8.00 -0.14 3.88
CA ILE A 36 8.32 1.12 4.55
C ILE A 36 9.29 0.86 5.70
N PHE A 37 10.25 1.76 5.85
CA PHE A 37 11.23 1.77 6.92
C PHE A 37 11.18 3.12 7.62
N LEU A 38 11.36 3.13 8.94
CA LEU A 38 11.77 4.35 9.64
C LEU A 38 13.24 4.60 9.29
N SER A 39 13.62 5.85 8.99
CA SER A 39 15.02 6.18 8.64
C SER A 39 15.97 5.75 9.78
N GLY A 40 17.08 5.12 9.40
CA GLY A 40 18.00 4.47 10.34
C GLY A 40 17.59 3.06 10.82
N GLN A 41 16.36 2.59 10.56
CA GLN A 41 15.85 1.28 11.01
C GLN A 41 15.48 0.38 9.82
N LYS A 42 16.46 -0.32 9.25
CA LYS A 42 16.25 -1.14 8.03
C LYS A 42 15.81 -2.59 8.28
N GLN A 43 15.87 -3.09 9.52
CA GLN A 43 15.62 -4.50 9.83
C GLN A 43 14.14 -4.81 10.12
N THR A 44 13.34 -3.78 10.35
CA THR A 44 11.97 -3.85 10.90
C THR A 44 10.98 -3.08 10.02
N PRO A 45 10.88 -3.41 8.71
CA PRO A 45 9.95 -2.73 7.83
C PRO A 45 8.50 -3.01 8.21
N LEU A 46 7.63 -2.06 7.92
CA LEU A 46 6.22 -2.32 7.69
C LEU A 46 6.08 -2.87 6.26
N LEU A 47 5.58 -4.10 6.14
CA LEU A 47 5.32 -4.74 4.86
C LEU A 47 3.82 -4.86 4.65
N ILE A 48 3.30 -4.21 3.62
CA ILE A 48 1.87 -4.23 3.26
C ILE A 48 1.76 -4.80 1.84
N GLU A 49 0.98 -5.86 1.69
CA GLU A 49 0.76 -6.55 0.41
C GLU A 49 -0.71 -6.39 -0.02
N PHE A 50 -0.93 -5.87 -1.22
CA PHE A 50 -2.22 -5.74 -1.86
C PHE A 50 -2.33 -6.81 -2.93
N LEU A 51 -2.98 -7.93 -2.60
CA LEU A 51 -3.33 -8.95 -3.59
C LEU A 51 -4.61 -8.51 -4.29
N THR A 52 -4.54 -8.30 -5.60
CA THR A 52 -5.70 -7.91 -6.41
C THR A 52 -5.85 -8.83 -7.61
N SER A 53 -7.03 -8.82 -8.21
CA SER A 53 -7.16 -9.22 -9.61
C SER A 53 -6.22 -8.36 -10.47
N ASP A 54 -5.55 -8.97 -11.44
CA ASP A 54 -4.78 -8.27 -12.45
C ASP A 54 -5.74 -7.90 -13.58
N ASP A 55 -5.83 -6.61 -13.91
CA ASP A 55 -6.62 -6.19 -15.06
C ASP A 55 -5.79 -6.41 -16.33
N TYR A 56 -6.32 -7.17 -17.28
CA TYR A 56 -5.61 -7.51 -18.52
C TYR A 56 -5.10 -6.27 -19.29
N PHE A 57 -5.77 -5.13 -19.18
CA PHE A 57 -5.42 -3.89 -19.87
C PHE A 57 -4.67 -2.90 -18.98
N MET A 58 -5.03 -2.81 -17.69
CA MET A 58 -4.49 -1.81 -16.75
C MET A 58 -3.38 -2.34 -15.84
N GLY A 59 -3.12 -3.65 -15.87
CA GLY A 59 -2.21 -4.36 -14.97
C GLY A 59 -2.68 -4.25 -13.52
N GLN A 60 -1.74 -3.95 -12.62
CA GLN A 60 -2.07 -3.77 -11.20
C GLN A 60 -2.85 -2.45 -10.99
N PRO A 61 -4.14 -2.49 -10.57
CA PRO A 61 -5.03 -1.31 -10.55
C PRO A 61 -4.59 -0.20 -9.57
N LEU A 62 -4.02 -0.56 -8.43
CA LEU A 62 -3.48 0.36 -7.43
C LEU A 62 -2.11 0.97 -7.82
N ASN A 63 -1.47 0.45 -8.87
CA ASN A 63 -0.22 0.97 -9.41
C ASN A 63 -0.46 1.97 -10.54
N SER A 64 -1.47 1.72 -11.38
CA SER A 64 -1.90 2.60 -12.48
C SER A 64 -2.89 3.67 -12.02
N GLY A 65 -3.73 3.38 -11.04
CA GLY A 65 -4.77 4.27 -10.52
C GLY A 65 -6.17 3.70 -10.76
N ILE A 66 -6.99 3.63 -9.72
CA ILE A 66 -8.37 3.13 -9.80
C ILE A 66 -9.33 4.05 -9.04
N ASN A 67 -10.51 4.29 -9.60
CA ASN A 67 -11.57 5.04 -8.92
C ASN A 67 -12.32 4.13 -7.95
N LEU A 68 -12.28 4.45 -6.65
CA LEU A 68 -13.05 3.77 -5.62
C LEU A 68 -13.95 4.76 -4.88
N MET A 69 -15.12 4.28 -4.45
CA MET A 69 -15.99 5.04 -3.55
C MET A 69 -15.38 5.06 -2.15
N ASN A 70 -15.23 6.25 -1.56
CA ASN A 70 -14.93 6.41 -0.15
C ASN A 70 -16.23 6.73 0.62
N THR A 71 -16.69 5.78 1.43
CA THR A 71 -17.97 5.88 2.16
C THR A 71 -17.92 6.86 3.33
N VAL A 72 -16.73 7.19 3.84
CA VAL A 72 -16.54 8.17 4.93
C VAL A 72 -16.60 9.61 4.41
N ARG A 73 -16.10 9.84 3.19
CA ARG A 73 -16.09 11.17 2.54
C ARG A 73 -17.23 11.39 1.56
N ASP A 74 -17.99 10.34 1.25
CA ASP A 74 -19.04 10.33 0.23
C ASP A 74 -18.52 10.83 -1.13
N SER A 75 -17.39 10.29 -1.57
CA SER A 75 -16.69 10.74 -2.77
C SER A 75 -15.97 9.62 -3.49
N ILE A 76 -15.93 9.70 -4.83
CA ILE A 76 -15.09 8.84 -5.66
C ILE A 76 -13.67 9.42 -5.71
N GLU A 77 -12.68 8.63 -5.30
CA GLU A 77 -11.28 9.03 -5.31
C GLU A 77 -10.47 8.11 -6.24
N ASN A 78 -9.55 8.68 -7.02
CA ASN A 78 -8.59 7.91 -7.80
C ASN A 78 -7.41 7.49 -6.91
N ILE A 79 -7.27 6.20 -6.66
CA ILE A 79 -6.26 5.61 -5.79
C ILE A 79 -5.10 5.06 -6.60
N ASN A 80 -3.94 5.68 -6.44
CA ASN A 80 -2.66 5.17 -6.92
C ASN A 80 -1.64 5.16 -5.77
N ILE A 81 -1.26 3.98 -5.29
CA ILE A 81 -0.37 3.78 -4.13
C ILE A 81 1.03 4.40 -4.33
N ASN A 82 1.43 4.71 -5.57
CA ASN A 82 2.66 5.44 -5.82
C ASN A 82 2.61 6.89 -5.35
N GLU A 83 1.42 7.48 -5.20
CA GLU A 83 1.25 8.85 -4.72
C GLU A 83 1.62 8.95 -3.23
N PRO A 84 2.44 9.95 -2.84
CA PRO A 84 2.88 10.10 -1.45
C PRO A 84 1.75 10.18 -0.41
N LYS A 85 0.58 10.72 -0.79
CA LYS A 85 -0.57 10.86 0.12
C LYS A 85 -1.08 9.51 0.65
N TYR A 86 -1.11 8.47 -0.19
CA TYR A 86 -1.54 7.14 0.25
C TYR A 86 -0.46 6.45 1.08
N ILE A 87 0.81 6.63 0.74
CA ILE A 87 1.93 6.14 1.58
C ILE A 87 1.87 6.75 2.98
N GLN A 88 1.56 8.05 3.09
CA GLN A 88 1.35 8.70 4.38
C GLN A 88 0.20 8.06 5.17
N GLN A 89 -0.95 7.83 4.53
CA GLN A 89 -2.10 7.18 5.18
C GLN A 89 -1.76 5.75 5.66
N LEU A 90 -1.05 4.96 4.84
CA LEU A 90 -0.60 3.62 5.22
C LEU A 90 0.36 3.64 6.41
N ILE A 91 1.27 4.63 6.47
CA ILE A 91 2.18 4.79 7.61
C ILE A 91 1.38 5.12 8.87
N VAL A 92 0.45 6.08 8.80
CA VAL A 92 -0.39 6.45 9.96
C VAL A 92 -1.18 5.23 10.46
N LYS A 93 -1.87 4.50 9.58
CA LYS A 93 -2.60 3.27 9.94
C LYS A 93 -1.69 2.17 10.49
N GLY A 94 -0.51 1.99 9.91
CA GLY A 94 0.48 1.03 10.42
C GLY A 94 0.93 1.36 11.84
N ARG A 95 1.12 2.65 12.14
CA ARG A 95 1.44 3.13 13.51
C ARG A 95 0.28 2.86 14.47
N GLU A 96 -0.96 3.12 14.06
CA GLU A 96 -2.17 2.81 14.84
C GLU A 96 -2.27 1.30 15.16
N LYS A 97 -1.87 0.44 14.21
CA LYS A 97 -1.78 -1.02 14.38
C LYS A 97 -0.55 -1.51 15.16
N GLY A 98 0.25 -0.60 15.73
CA GLY A 98 1.38 -0.94 16.60
C GLY A 98 2.75 -1.01 15.92
N TRP A 99 2.88 -0.61 14.65
CA TRP A 99 4.19 -0.48 14.02
C TRP A 99 4.94 0.73 14.60
N SER A 100 6.16 0.55 15.09
CA SER A 100 6.99 1.64 15.60
C SER A 100 8.20 1.94 14.72
N GLY A 101 8.44 1.12 13.69
CA GLY A 101 9.69 1.13 12.92
C GLY A 101 10.86 0.45 13.62
N LYS A 102 10.75 0.13 14.92
CA LYS A 102 11.76 -0.58 15.72
C LYS A 102 11.36 -2.01 16.09
N ASN A 103 10.10 -2.37 15.91
CA ASN A 103 9.56 -3.72 16.12
C ASN A 103 9.29 -4.40 14.78
N LYS A 104 9.40 -5.73 14.77
CA LYS A 104 8.90 -6.55 13.67
C LYS A 104 7.38 -6.63 13.77
N MET A 105 6.74 -6.68 12.62
CA MET A 105 5.34 -7.03 12.46
C MET A 105 5.21 -8.04 11.34
N GLU A 106 4.20 -8.88 11.44
CA GLU A 106 3.82 -9.76 10.35
C GLU A 106 3.41 -8.95 9.12
N LYS A 107 3.40 -9.63 7.97
CA LYS A 107 2.90 -9.02 6.74
C LYS A 107 1.46 -8.56 6.91
N GLN A 108 1.16 -7.37 6.40
CA GLN A 108 -0.14 -6.75 6.53
C GLN A 108 -0.91 -6.86 5.21
N ASN A 109 -2.22 -7.08 5.28
CA ASN A 109 -3.10 -7.05 4.12
C ASN A 109 -3.45 -5.60 3.77
N GLY A 110 -3.09 -5.17 2.57
CA GLY A 110 -3.31 -3.80 2.11
C GLY A 110 -4.77 -3.48 1.79
N LEU A 111 -5.58 -4.48 1.40
CA LEU A 111 -7.01 -4.24 1.17
C LEU A 111 -7.73 -3.90 2.47
N ASP A 112 -7.32 -4.50 3.60
CA ASP A 112 -7.86 -4.15 4.92
C ASP A 112 -7.55 -2.70 5.29
N TYR A 113 -6.36 -2.19 4.92
CA TYR A 113 -6.01 -0.79 5.14
C TYR A 113 -6.91 0.14 4.31
N LEU A 114 -7.22 -0.19 3.06
CA LEU A 114 -8.13 0.61 2.24
C LEU A 114 -9.56 0.59 2.79
N SER A 115 -10.04 -0.58 3.22
CA SER A 115 -11.35 -0.72 3.87
C SER A 115 -11.43 0.12 5.15
N GLU A 116 -10.41 0.09 6.00
CA GLU A 116 -10.32 0.92 7.22
C GLU A 116 -10.18 2.42 6.95
N LEU A 117 -9.76 2.80 5.74
CA LEU A 117 -9.75 4.20 5.26
C LEU A 117 -11.09 4.60 4.62
N GLY A 118 -12.05 3.69 4.57
CA GLY A 118 -13.41 3.92 4.09
C GLY A 118 -13.64 3.56 2.61
N TYR A 119 -12.68 2.94 1.94
CA TYR A 119 -12.84 2.59 0.53
C TYR A 119 -13.59 1.28 0.33
N GLU A 120 -14.48 1.26 -0.65
CA GLU A 120 -15.06 0.01 -1.16
C GLU A 120 -14.02 -0.76 -1.98
N ILE A 121 -13.71 -1.98 -1.56
CA ILE A 121 -12.58 -2.77 -2.09
C ILE A 121 -13.01 -4.02 -2.88
N ASP A 122 -14.31 -4.29 -3.00
CA ASP A 122 -14.78 -5.56 -3.58
C ASP A 122 -14.37 -5.73 -5.04
N SER A 123 -14.29 -4.63 -5.79
CA SER A 123 -13.80 -4.62 -7.18
C SER A 123 -12.33 -4.98 -7.33
N LEU A 124 -11.54 -4.92 -6.25
CA LEU A 124 -10.11 -5.24 -6.25
C LEU A 124 -9.82 -6.70 -5.95
N LYS A 125 -10.72 -7.39 -5.25
CA LYS A 125 -10.47 -8.75 -4.76
C LYS A 125 -10.32 -9.72 -5.94
N PRO A 126 -9.39 -10.69 -5.86
CA PRO A 126 -9.38 -11.86 -6.74
C PRO A 126 -10.74 -12.57 -6.71
N LYS A 127 -11.15 -13.14 -7.85
CA LYS A 127 -12.34 -13.99 -7.94
C LYS A 127 -12.11 -15.36 -7.31
#